data_AF-A0A1F6Y664-F1
#
_entry.id   AF-A0A1F6Y664-F1
#
_cell.length_a   1.000
_cell.length_b   1.000
_cell.length_c   1.000
_cell.angle_alpha   90.00
_cell.angle_beta   90.00
_cell.angle_gamma   90.00
#
_symmetry.space_group_name_H-M   'P 1'
#
loop_
_entity.id
_entity.type
_entity.pdbx_description
1 polymer ?
#
loop_
_entity_poly.entity_id
_entity_poly.type
_entity_poly.pdbx_seq_one_letter_code
_entity_poly.pdbx_strand_id
1 'polypeptide(L)'
;MKIERPKNTKKEGTIEFLVYKEGKTFVGVCLTFDIVEEGKNPEKLMESIQEAAQGHLEVVREKNMSDDLLNRYAPKEYWNIYYKIIGDILSKKSIKSPYSFFIFPYATRTI
;
A
#
# COMPACT_ATOMS: atom_id res chain seq x y z
N MET A 1 -14.57 4.82 10.74
CA MET A 1 -14.14 3.43 10.54
C MET A 1 -12.82 3.31 11.28
N LYS A 2 -12.76 2.49 12.33
CA LYS A 2 -11.47 2.17 12.95
C LYS A 2 -10.80 1.16 12.03
N ILE A 3 -9.63 1.49 11.52
CA ILE A 3 -8.83 0.54 10.74
C ILE A 3 -8.19 -0.39 11.78
N GLU A 4 -8.77 -1.57 11.94
CA GLU A 4 -8.21 -2.58 12.84
C GLU A 4 -7.20 -3.42 12.06
N ARG A 5 -5.93 -3.15 12.35
CA ARG A 5 -4.78 -3.87 11.81
C ARG A 5 -3.94 -4.38 12.97
N PRO A 6 -3.30 -5.56 12.85
CA PRO A 6 -2.27 -5.96 13.79
C PRO A 6 -1.21 -4.87 13.91
N LYS A 7 -0.72 -4.63 15.13
CA LYS A 7 0.33 -3.63 15.36
C LYS A 7 1.61 -4.09 14.66
N ASN A 8 2.13 -3.26 13.77
CA ASN A 8 3.43 -3.49 13.13
C ASN A 8 4.55 -3.24 14.14
N THR A 9 5.60 -4.05 14.06
CA THR A 9 6.82 -3.92 14.85
C THR A 9 8.04 -3.93 13.94
N LYS A 10 9.20 -3.60 14.49
CA LYS A 10 10.49 -3.77 13.77
C LYS A 10 10.79 -5.21 13.30
N LYS A 11 10.05 -6.23 13.79
CA LYS A 11 10.27 -7.65 13.46
C LYS A 11 9.26 -8.20 12.46
N GLU A 12 8.01 -7.75 12.55
CA GLU A 12 6.91 -8.28 11.75
C GLU A 12 5.84 -7.20 11.54
N GLY A 13 5.15 -7.27 10.41
CA GLY A 13 4.09 -6.34 10.08
C GLY A 13 3.59 -6.51 8.65
N THR A 14 2.62 -5.69 8.28
CA THR A 14 2.09 -5.63 6.91
C THR A 14 2.13 -4.19 6.41
N ILE A 15 2.75 -4.00 5.25
CA ILE A 15 2.82 -2.72 4.56
C ILE A 15 1.85 -2.79 3.37
N GLU A 16 0.85 -1.91 3.38
CA GLU A 16 -0.23 -1.89 2.41
C GLU A 16 -0.05 -0.70 1.47
N PHE A 17 -0.23 -0.94 0.18
CA PHE A 17 -0.06 0.08 -0.85
C PHE A 17 -1.33 0.23 -1.68
N LEU A 18 -1.54 1.44 -2.19
CA LEU A 18 -2.62 1.81 -3.10
C LEU A 18 -2.04 2.72 -4.19
N VAL A 19 -2.28 2.40 -5.46
CA VAL A 19 -2.12 3.36 -6.57
C VAL A 19 -3.45 3.47 -7.30
N TYR A 20 -3.91 4.69 -7.52
CA TYR A 20 -5.13 4.96 -8.26
C TYR A 20 -4.98 6.21 -9.12
N LYS A 21 -5.82 6.33 -10.14
CA LYS A 21 -5.82 7.48 -11.05
C LYS A 21 -6.69 8.59 -10.48
N GLU A 22 -6.15 9.81 -10.46
CA GLU A 22 -6.89 11.02 -10.08
C GLU A 22 -6.69 12.09 -11.16
N GLY A 23 -7.77 12.38 -11.91
CA GLY A 23 -7.70 13.29 -13.05
C GLY A 23 -6.67 12.87 -14.12
N LYS A 24 -5.60 13.65 -14.26
CA LYS A 24 -4.51 13.45 -15.24
C LYS A 24 -3.26 12.79 -14.65
N THR A 25 -3.24 12.55 -13.34
CA THR A 25 -2.11 11.96 -12.61
C THR A 25 -2.55 10.68 -11.91
N PHE A 26 -1.57 10.00 -11.32
CA PHE A 26 -1.78 8.87 -10.42
C PHE A 26 -1.31 9.29 -9.03
N VAL A 27 -2.02 8.79 -8.02
CA VAL A 27 -1.71 8.95 -6.61
C VAL A 27 -1.31 7.60 -6.06
N GLY A 28 -0.13 7.54 -5.45
CA GLY A 28 0.43 6.38 -4.78
C GLY A 28 0.47 6.61 -3.28
N VAL A 29 0.05 5.62 -2.51
CA VAL A 29 -0.10 5.74 -1.07
C VAL A 29 0.44 4.48 -0.41
N CYS A 30 1.41 4.64 0.49
CA CYS A 30 1.71 3.65 1.52
C CYS A 30 0.71 3.87 2.67
N LEU A 31 -0.34 3.05 2.70
CA LEU A 31 -1.44 3.16 3.66
C LEU A 31 -0.97 2.97 5.09
N THR A 32 0.10 2.19 5.29
CA THR A 32 0.64 1.84 6.61
C THR A 32 1.50 2.93 7.23
N PHE A 33 2.24 3.68 6.41
CA PHE A 33 3.24 4.66 6.89
C PHE A 33 2.86 6.12 6.59
N ASP A 34 1.69 6.35 6.00
CA ASP A 34 1.20 7.68 5.60
C ASP A 34 2.18 8.40 4.68
N ILE A 35 2.64 7.67 3.65
CA ILE A 35 3.49 8.22 2.58
C ILE A 35 2.61 8.35 1.34
N VAL A 36 2.60 9.54 0.73
CA VAL A 36 1.81 9.84 -0.47
C VAL A 36 2.73 10.43 -1.52
N GLU A 37 2.61 9.93 -2.74
CA GLU A 37 3.34 10.41 -3.92
C GLU A 37 2.40 10.57 -5.11
N GLU A 38 2.76 11.44 -6.04
CA GLU A 38 2.05 11.63 -7.30
C GLU A 38 2.97 11.33 -8.49
N GLY A 39 2.39 10.75 -9.54
CA GLY A 39 3.15 10.37 -10.74
C GLY A 39 2.31 10.35 -12.00
N LYS A 40 2.98 10.33 -13.15
CA LYS A 40 2.34 10.19 -14.47
C LYS A 40 2.30 8.74 -14.97
N ASN A 41 3.14 7.87 -14.40
CA ASN A 41 3.21 6.46 -14.74
C ASN A 41 2.95 5.65 -13.46
N PRO A 42 1.91 4.79 -13.42
CA PRO A 42 1.52 4.07 -12.22
C PRO A 42 2.52 2.99 -11.79
N GLU A 43 3.26 2.39 -12.73
CA GLU A 43 4.26 1.36 -12.43
C GLU A 43 5.47 1.98 -11.73
N LYS A 44 6.01 3.07 -12.31
CA LYS A 44 7.11 3.83 -11.68
C LYS A 44 6.70 4.43 -10.34
N LEU A 45 5.45 4.88 -10.23
CA LEU A 45 4.92 5.41 -8.98
C LEU A 45 4.84 4.33 -7.90
N MET A 46 4.48 3.10 -8.26
CA MET A 46 4.53 2.00 -7.30
C MET A 46 5.97 1.70 -6.86
N GLU A 47 6.91 1.61 -7.80
CA GLU A 47 8.31 1.34 -7.45
C GLU A 47 8.82 2.42 -6.48
N SER A 48 8.58 3.69 -6.80
CA SER A 48 8.94 4.83 -5.97
C SER A 48 8.35 4.76 -4.56
N ILE A 49 7.04 4.52 -4.43
CA ILE A 49 6.39 4.46 -3.10
C ILE A 49 6.83 3.24 -2.29
N GLN A 50 7.17 2.12 -2.95
CA GLN A 50 7.72 0.94 -2.29
C GLN A 50 9.14 1.20 -1.77
N GLU A 51 9.99 1.86 -2.56
CA GLU A 51 11.33 2.29 -2.15
C GLU A 51 11.25 3.25 -0.95
N ALA A 52 10.34 4.22 -0.99
CA ALA A 52 10.12 5.15 0.13
C ALA A 52 9.67 4.44 1.41
N ALA A 53 8.74 3.48 1.30
CA ALA A 53 8.28 2.69 2.44
C ALA A 53 9.38 1.76 3.00
N GLN A 54 10.18 1.14 2.13
CA GLN A 54 11.32 0.33 2.54
C GLN A 54 12.36 1.16 3.27
N GLY A 55 12.76 2.32 2.72
CA GLY A 55 13.70 3.23 3.37
C GLY A 55 13.20 3.72 4.74
N HIS A 56 11.90 3.99 4.87
CA HIS A 56 11.30 4.31 6.17
C HIS A 56 11.43 3.16 7.18
N LEU A 57 11.11 1.92 6.78
CA LEU A 57 11.26 0.74 7.63
C LEU A 57 12.72 0.51 8.04
N GLU A 58 13.66 0.62 7.11
CA GLU A 58 15.09 0.45 7.34
C GLU A 58 15.60 1.46 8.37
N VAL A 59 15.31 2.75 8.20
CA VAL A 59 15.72 3.80 9.15
C VAL A 59 15.14 3.55 10.55
N VAL A 60 13.86 3.19 10.64
CA VAL A 60 13.21 2.87 11.94
C VAL A 60 13.89 1.69 12.62
N ARG A 61 14.28 0.65 11.87
CA ARG A 61 14.98 -0.52 12.40
C ARG A 61 16.41 -0.17 12.83
N GLU A 62 17.19 0.44 11.95
CA GLU A 62 18.61 0.75 12.18
C GLU A 62 18.81 1.74 13.32
N LYS A 63 17.94 2.74 13.42
CA LYS A 63 18.01 3.75 14.48
C LYS A 63 17.25 3.34 15.74
N ASN A 64 16.72 2.13 15.80
CA ASN A 64 15.90 1.60 16.90
C ASN A 64 14.81 2.58 17.36
N MET A 65 14.10 3.17 16.40
CA MET A 65 13.05 4.15 16.68
C MET A 65 11.78 3.45 17.21
N SER A 66 10.80 4.24 17.69
CA SER A 66 9.53 3.70 18.17
C SER A 66 8.79 2.91 17.08
N ASP A 67 8.17 1.79 17.46
CA ASP A 67 7.28 1.01 16.59
C ASP A 67 6.05 1.83 16.16
N ASP A 68 5.71 2.90 16.87
CA ASP A 68 4.58 3.76 16.50
C ASP A 68 4.81 4.44 15.13
N LEU A 69 6.06 4.59 14.70
CA LEU A 69 6.40 5.08 13.36
C LEU A 69 6.03 4.09 12.24
N LEU A 70 5.84 2.82 12.57
CA LEU A 70 5.41 1.75 11.65
C LEU A 70 3.87 1.58 11.63
N ASN A 71 3.16 2.42 12.39
CA ASN A 71 1.70 2.37 12.57
C ASN A 71 1.07 3.76 12.34
N ARG A 72 1.71 4.58 11.50
CA ARG A 72 1.19 5.90 11.08
C ARG A 72 0.28 5.69 9.88
N TYR A 73 -0.93 5.21 10.14
CA TYR A 73 -1.86 4.90 9.06
C TYR A 73 -2.33 6.15 8.33
N ALA A 74 -2.43 6.04 7.01
CA ALA A 74 -2.88 7.12 6.14
C ALA A 74 -4.32 7.57 6.48
N PRO A 75 -4.71 8.81 6.10
CA PRO A 75 -6.06 9.32 6.27
C PRO A 75 -7.14 8.38 5.72
N LYS A 76 -8.32 8.41 6.35
CA LYS A 76 -9.43 7.49 6.08
C LYS A 76 -9.88 7.52 4.61
N GLU A 77 -9.71 8.65 3.94
CA GLU A 77 -10.06 8.88 2.54
C GLU A 77 -9.39 7.85 1.63
N TYR A 78 -8.09 7.58 1.83
CA TYR A 78 -7.34 6.59 1.05
C TYR A 78 -7.80 5.16 1.34
N TRP A 79 -8.10 4.85 2.60
CA TRP A 79 -8.64 3.56 2.98
C TRP A 79 -10.01 3.28 2.36
N ASN A 80 -10.89 4.29 2.28
CA ASN A 80 -12.18 4.13 1.62
C ASN A 80 -12.00 3.77 0.13
N ILE A 81 -11.01 4.36 -0.54
CA ILE A 81 -10.67 4.03 -1.93
C ILE A 81 -10.14 2.60 -2.01
N TYR A 82 -9.21 2.22 -1.14
CA TYR A 82 -8.66 0.87 -1.07
C TYR A 82 -9.75 -0.19 -0.92
N TYR A 83 -10.62 -0.06 0.09
CA TYR A 83 -11.69 -1.03 0.33
C TYR A 83 -12.73 -1.07 -0.78
N LYS A 84 -13.02 0.07 -1.42
CA LYS A 84 -13.90 0.10 -2.59
C LYS A 84 -13.31 -0.72 -3.75
N ILE A 85 -12.03 -0.51 -4.07
CA ILE A 85 -11.35 -1.23 -5.15
C ILE A 85 -11.29 -2.73 -4.85
N ILE A 86 -10.93 -3.11 -3.63
CA ILE A 86 -10.93 -4.52 -3.21
C ILE A 86 -12.34 -5.13 -3.30
N GLY A 87 -13.36 -4.41 -2.85
CA GLY A 87 -14.76 -4.84 -2.97
C GLY A 87 -15.17 -5.06 -4.43
N ASP A 88 -14.82 -4.13 -5.31
CA ASP A 88 -15.10 -4.24 -6.75
C ASP A 88 -14.38 -5.45 -7.37
N ILE A 89 -13.12 -5.69 -7.01
CA ILE A 89 -12.33 -6.86 -7.47
C ILE A 89 -12.99 -8.16 -7.02
N LEU A 90 -13.37 -8.26 -5.74
CA LEU A 90 -13.99 -9.45 -5.18
C LEU A 90 -15.40 -9.71 -5.76
N SER A 91 -16.14 -8.64 -6.07
CA SER A 91 -17.49 -8.74 -6.65
C SER A 91 -17.49 -9.13 -8.14
N LYS A 92 -16.44 -8.75 -8.88
CA LYS A 92 -16.26 -9.15 -10.28
C LYS A 92 -15.89 -10.64 -10.31
N LYS A 93 -16.92 -11.50 -10.32
CA LYS A 93 -16.79 -12.93 -10.62
C LYS A 93 -15.77 -13.12 -11.75
N SER A 94 -14.79 -14.00 -11.50
CA SER A 94 -13.65 -14.23 -12.38
C SER A 94 -14.09 -14.33 -13.85
N ILE A 95 -13.54 -13.45 -14.68
CA ILE A 95 -13.58 -13.64 -16.14
C ILE A 95 -12.83 -14.95 -16.38
N LYS A 96 -13.53 -16.00 -16.85
CA LYS A 96 -12.92 -17.29 -17.22
C LYS A 96 -12.03 -17.10 -18.44
N SER A 97 -10.86 -16.53 -18.23
CA SER A 97 -9.76 -16.48 -19.18
C SER A 97 -8.80 -17.63 -18.85
N PRO A 98 -8.23 -18.34 -19.85
CA PRO A 98 -7.16 -19.31 -19.60
C PRO A 98 -5.92 -18.66 -18.97
N TYR A 99 -5.80 -17.33 -19.08
CA TYR A 99 -4.81 -16.53 -18.40
C TYR A 99 -5.48 -15.63 -17.36
N SER A 100 -5.27 -15.92 -16.08
CA SER A 100 -5.63 -15.01 -15.01
C SER A 100 -4.47 -14.05 -14.78
N PHE A 101 -4.58 -12.82 -15.28
CA PHE A 101 -3.68 -11.73 -14.87
C PHE A 101 -4.07 -11.32 -13.46
N PHE A 102 -3.39 -11.89 -12.47
CA PHE A 102 -3.48 -11.40 -11.11
C PHE A 102 -2.66 -10.12 -10.98
N ILE A 103 -3.30 -8.98 -11.24
CA ILE A 103 -2.79 -7.70 -10.76
C ILE A 103 -3.23 -7.60 -9.29
N PHE A 104 -2.58 -8.40 -8.42
CA PHE A 104 -2.64 -8.14 -6.99
C PHE A 104 -2.04 -6.75 -6.73
N PRO A 105 -2.40 -6.08 -5.62
CA PRO A 105 -1.46 -5.17 -4.98
C PRO A 105 -0.28 -6.03 -4.45
N TYR A 106 0.58 -6.47 -5.36
CA TYR A 106 1.90 -7.14 -5.25
C TYR A 106 1.97 -8.48 -4.51
N ALA A 107 2.83 -9.35 -5.05
CA ALA A 107 3.34 -10.52 -4.36
C ALA A 107 4.04 -10.07 -3.07
N THR A 108 3.78 -10.76 -1.96
CA THR A 108 4.51 -10.55 -0.70
C THR A 108 6.01 -10.63 -0.98
N ARG A 109 6.72 -9.51 -0.89
CA ARG A 109 8.17 -9.49 -0.85
C ARG A 109 8.59 -9.60 0.61
N THR A 110 9.23 -10.70 0.97
CA THR A 110 9.89 -10.83 2.26
C THR A 110 11.17 -9.99 2.18
N ILE A 111 11.29 -8.98 3.04
CA ILE A 111 12.49 -8.13 3.20
C ILE A 111 13.22 -8.57 4.48
#